data_AF-A0ABD0RI80-F1
#
_entry.id   AF-A0ABD0RI80-F1
#
_cell.length_a   1.000
_cell.length_b   1.000
_cell.length_c   1.000
_cell.angle_alpha   90.00
_cell.angle_beta   90.00
_cell.angle_gamma   90.00
#
_symmetry.space_group_name_H-M   'P 1'
#
loop_
_entity.id
_entity.type
_entity.pdbx_description
1 polymer ?
#
loop_
_entity_poly.entity_id
_entity_poly.type
_entity_poly.pdbx_seq_one_letter_code
_entity_poly.pdbx_strand_id
1 'polypeptide(L)' 'FLMKGKYHAKPTTVWTLGFMLYEMLCGECPKPHDRHMISVNLWTRPGLSE' A
#
# COMPACT_ATOMS: atom_id res chain seq x y z
N PHE A 1 -34.41 -3.02 13.23
CA PHE A 1 -33.79 -2.06 12.29
C PHE A 1 -32.33 -2.45 12.10
N LEU A 2 -32.01 -3.21 11.04
CA LEU A 2 -30.61 -3.48 10.69
C LEU A 2 -30.01 -2.18 10.16
N MET A 3 -29.14 -1.57 10.97
CA MET A 3 -28.25 -0.50 10.55
C MET A 3 -27.26 -1.07 9.49
N LYS A 4 -27.74 -1.33 8.27
CA LYS A 4 -26.87 -1.47 7.10
C LYS A 4 -26.39 -0.08 6.72
N GLY A 5 -25.58 0.52 7.59
CA GLY A 5 -24.67 1.57 7.16
C GLY A 5 -23.80 0.92 6.11
N LYS A 6 -24.11 1.14 4.83
CA LYS A 6 -23.22 0.77 3.73
C LYS A 6 -21.87 1.35 4.12
N TYR A 7 -20.90 0.48 4.40
CA TYR A 7 -19.53 0.91 4.60
C TYR A 7 -19.10 1.48 3.25
N HIS A 8 -19.25 2.80 3.11
CA HIS A 8 -18.72 3.58 1.99
C HIS A 8 -17.20 3.67 2.19
N ALA A 9 -16.51 2.53 2.26
CA ALA A 9 -15.11 2.49 1.89
C ALA A 9 -15.07 2.91 0.43
N LYS A 10 -14.80 4.19 0.20
CA LYS A 10 -14.31 4.66 -1.09
C LYS A 10 -13.22 3.69 -1.54
N PRO A 11 -13.05 3.44 -2.85
CA PRO A 11 -12.00 2.58 -3.40
C PRO A 11 -10.56 3.01 -3.03
N THR A 12 -10.43 4.07 -2.24
CA THR A 12 -9.22 4.49 -1.53
C THR A 12 -8.56 3.36 -0.73
N THR A 13 -9.29 2.37 -0.21
CA THR A 13 -8.72 1.32 0.64
C THR A 13 -7.63 0.49 -0.03
N VAL A 14 -7.69 0.21 -1.34
CA VAL A 14 -6.66 -0.60 -2.01
C VAL A 14 -5.32 0.12 -2.05
N TRP A 15 -5.34 1.44 -2.27
CA TRP A 15 -4.12 2.26 -2.28
C TRP A 15 -3.55 2.41 -0.87
N THR A 16 -4.39 2.62 0.14
CA THR A 16 -3.95 2.64 1.54
C THR A 16 -3.44 1.28 2.02
N LEU A 17 -4.04 0.17 1.57
CA LEU A 17 -3.58 -1.19 1.86
C LEU A 17 -2.19 -1.43 1.25
N GLY A 18 -1.96 -1.01 0.01
CA GLY A 18 -0.65 -1.07 -0.62
C GLY A 18 0.42 -0.29 0.16
N PHE A 19 0.06 0.89 0.66
CA PHE A 19 0.95 1.71 1.51
C PHE A 19 1.25 1.02 2.86
N MET A 20 0.23 0.47 3.52
CA MET A 20 0.40 -0.26 4.79
C MET A 20 1.27 -1.50 4.62
N LEU A 21 1.08 -2.26 3.53
CA LEU A 21 1.92 -3.42 3.21
C LEU A 21 3.36 -3.01 2.96
N TYR A 22 3.58 -1.91 2.24
CA TYR A 22 4.90 -1.34 2.06
C TYR A 22 5.56 -1.00 3.39
N GLU A 23 4.85 -0.31 4.29
CA GLU A 23 5.37 0.05 5.61
C GLU A 23 5.67 -1.17 6.48
N MET A 24 4.84 -2.21 6.43
CA MET A 24 5.10 -3.46 7.16
C MET A 24 6.34 -4.21 6.62
N LEU A 25 6.55 -4.20 5.30
CA LEU A 25 7.72 -4.83 4.68
C LEU A 25 9.01 -4.00 4.86
N CYS A 26 8.88 -2.68 4.89
CA CYS A 26 10.04 -1.77 4.93
C CYS A 26 10.40 -1.25 6.30
N GLY A 27 9.43 -1.18 7.22
CA GLY A 27 9.57 -0.45 8.47
C GLY A 27 9.72 1.07 8.27
N GLU A 28 9.61 1.55 7.03
CA GLU A 28 9.84 2.94 6.64
C GLU A 28 8.73 3.43 5.71
N CYS A 29 8.38 4.71 5.85
CA CYS A 29 7.43 5.40 4.98
C CYS A 29 7.97 5.47 3.55
N PRO A 30 7.19 5.12 2.51
CA PRO A 30 7.64 5.13 1.12
C PRO A 30 7.97 6.55 0.67
N LYS A 31 9.18 6.74 0.14
CA LYS A 31 9.57 8.01 -0.47
C LYS A 31 8.79 8.19 -1.78
N PRO A 32 8.69 9.42 -2.31
CA PRO A 32 8.07 9.66 -3.62
C PRO A 32 8.68 8.80 -4.74
N HIS A 33 9.97 8.51 -4.63
CA HIS A 33 10.69 7.61 -5.54
C HIS A 33 10.17 6.16 -5.47
N ASP A 34 9.98 5.61 -4.27
CA ASP A 34 9.47 4.25 -4.09
C ASP A 34 8.06 4.10 -4.66
N ARG A 35 7.21 5.12 -4.46
CA ARG A 35 5.86 5.17 -5.06
C ARG A 35 5.90 5.11 -6.58
N HIS A 36 6.84 5.81 -7.20
CA HIS A 36 7.04 5.76 -8.65
C HIS A 36 7.52 4.37 -9.09
N MET A 37 8.51 3.79 -8.40
CA MET A 37 9.03 2.45 -8.70
C MET A 37 7.98 1.35 -8.58
N ILE A 38 7.12 1.39 -7.54
CA ILE A 38 6.01 0.44 -7.35
C ILE A 38 5.00 0.60 -8.49
N SER A 39 4.70 1.84 -8.89
CA SER A 39 3.79 2.11 -10.00
C SER A 39 4.30 1.62 -11.35
N VAL A 40 5.62 1.57 -11.56
CA VAL A 40 6.23 1.01 -12.77
C VAL A 40 6.65 -0.46 -12.61
N ASN A 41 6.24 -1.10 -11.50
CA ASN A 41 6.54 -2.49 -11.17
C ASN A 41 8.05 -2.83 -11.20
N LEU A 42 8.90 -1.83 -10.90
CA LEU A 42 10.37 -1.92 -10.90
C LEU A 42 10.92 -1.80 -9.48
N TRP A 43 10.06 -1.79 -8.47
CA TRP A 43 10.49 -1.68 -7.09
C TRP A 43 11.14 -2.98 -6.63
N THR A 44 12.40 -2.91 -6.21
CA THR A 44 13.17 -4.02 -5.68
C THR A 44 13.90 -3.55 -4.43
N ARG A 45 13.78 -4.27 -3.31
CA ARG A 45 14.63 -4.03 -2.13
C ARG A 45 15.75 -5.07 -2.08
N PRO A 46 17.03 -4.64 -2.08
CA PRO A 46 18.13 -5.57 -1.84
C PRO A 46 17.96 -6.17 -0.44
N GLY A 47 17.90 -7.52 -0.35
CA GLY A 47 17.64 -8.27 0.88
C GLY A 47 16.22 -8.85 1.04
N LEU A 48 15.34 -8.70 0.04
CA LEU A 48 13.97 -9.27 0.05
C LEU A 48 13.81 -10.45 -0.93
N SER A 49 14.62 -10.50 -1.98
CA SER A 49 14.88 -11.72 -2.77
C SER A 49 16.28 -12.20 -2.43
N GLU A 50 16.36 -13.16 -1.52
CA GLU A 50 17.50 -14.08 -1.40
C GLU A 50 17.06 -15.46 -1.88
#